data_AF-A0A3D2CEI3-F1
#
_entry.id   AF-A0A3D2CEI3-F1
#
_cell.length_a   1.000
_cell.length_b   1.000
_cell.length_c   1.000
_cell.angle_alpha   90.00
_cell.angle_beta   90.00
_cell.angle_gamma   90.00
#
_symmetry.space_group_name_H-M   'P 1'
#
loop_
_entity.id
_entity.type
_entity.pdbx_description
1 polymer ?
#
loop_
_entity_poly.entity_id
_entity_poly.type
_entity_poly.pdbx_seq_one_letter_code
_entity_poly.pdbx_strand_id
1 'polypeptide(L)'
;EGEGEGEGVISGEFILTIPEAGCGIGWDYSGTATSCSGCDYAFEIQLSVFLNQCGGQPYTNGILEWGGGAMYFGSQYIGAVSASAGAVSWSNYVYVLETYYSTGYYPYYYYGFGYY
;
A
#
# COMPACT_ATOMS: atom_id res chain seq x y z
N GLU A 1 11.06 -28.24 2.72
CA GLU A 1 11.15 -27.13 3.68
C GLU A 1 11.76 -25.96 2.93
N GLY A 2 11.01 -24.88 2.77
CA GLY A 2 11.45 -23.66 2.08
C GLY A 2 11.13 -22.52 3.01
N GLU A 3 12.08 -22.20 3.87
CA GLU A 3 12.02 -21.08 4.80
C GLU A 3 12.22 -19.81 3.97
N GLY A 4 11.12 -19.11 3.67
CA GLY A 4 11.18 -17.75 3.16
C GLY A 4 11.65 -16.86 4.30
N GLU A 5 12.96 -16.66 4.39
CA GLU A 5 13.60 -15.66 5.23
C GLU A 5 13.04 -14.29 4.84
N GLY A 6 12.08 -13.79 5.62
CA GLY A 6 11.68 -12.40 5.59
C GLY A 6 12.84 -11.55 6.07
N GLU A 7 13.60 -10.97 5.14
CA GLU A 7 14.47 -9.84 5.42
C GLU A 7 13.58 -8.71 5.97
N GLY A 8 13.78 -8.43 7.26
CA GLY A 8 12.67 -8.37 8.22
C GLY A 8 12.04 -7.00 8.45
N VAL A 9 12.19 -6.06 7.52
CA VAL A 9 11.62 -4.71 7.65
C VAL A 9 11.13 -4.16 6.31
N ILE A 10 10.15 -3.28 6.37
CA ILE A 10 9.74 -2.47 5.22
C ILE A 10 9.69 -1.01 5.64
N SER A 11 9.97 -0.11 4.70
CA SER A 11 9.65 1.32 4.85
C SER A 11 9.24 1.93 3.52
N GLY A 12 8.42 2.97 3.55
CA GLY A 12 7.91 3.58 2.32
C GLY A 12 6.90 4.68 2.56
N GLU A 13 6.23 5.07 1.49
CA GLU A 13 5.20 6.12 1.49
C GLU A 13 3.89 5.60 0.89
N PHE A 14 2.77 6.03 1.46
CA PHE A 14 1.42 5.90 0.92
C PHE A 14 0.90 7.33 0.71
N ILE A 15 0.43 7.65 -0.50
CA ILE A 15 -0.21 8.92 -0.81
C ILE A 15 -1.63 8.72 -1.37
N LEU A 16 -2.61 9.40 -0.75
CA LEU A 16 -3.99 9.55 -1.21
C LEU A 16 -4.17 10.96 -1.78
N THR A 17 -4.57 11.04 -3.05
CA THR A 17 -4.89 12.30 -3.72
C THR A 17 -6.39 12.41 -3.92
N ILE A 18 -6.99 13.55 -3.55
CA ILE A 18 -8.41 13.85 -3.74
C ILE A 18 -8.53 15.04 -4.71
N PRO A 19 -8.51 14.80 -6.04
CA PRO A 19 -8.43 15.87 -7.02
C PRO A 19 -9.59 16.87 -6.94
N GLU A 20 -10.81 16.37 -6.70
CA GLU A 20 -12.04 17.18 -6.63
C GLU A 20 -12.03 18.17 -5.47
N ALA A 21 -11.35 17.83 -4.37
CA ALA A 21 -11.20 18.68 -3.20
C ALA A 21 -9.88 19.48 -3.21
N GLY A 22 -8.98 19.21 -4.16
CA GLY A 22 -7.65 19.84 -4.22
C GLY A 22 -6.79 19.55 -2.99
N CYS A 23 -6.96 18.40 -2.35
CA CYS A 23 -6.23 18.04 -1.13
C CYS A 23 -5.63 16.63 -1.22
N GLY A 24 -4.63 16.36 -0.39
CA GLY A 24 -4.04 15.03 -0.24
C GLY A 24 -3.79 14.64 1.21
N ILE A 25 -3.59 13.35 1.42
CA ILE A 25 -3.13 12.76 2.67
C ILE A 25 -1.94 11.85 2.34
N GLY A 26 -0.86 11.96 3.09
CA GLY A 26 0.38 11.22 2.88
C GLY A 26 0.90 10.66 4.19
N TRP A 27 1.36 9.40 4.12
CA TRP A 27 1.90 8.66 5.24
C TRP A 27 3.26 8.09 4.91
N ASP A 28 4.20 8.26 5.83
CA ASP A 28 5.36 7.39 5.93
C ASP A 28 4.89 6.10 6.60
N TYR A 29 5.37 4.96 6.14
CA TYR A 29 5.18 3.71 6.85
C TYR A 29 6.50 3.01 7.10
N SER A 30 6.55 2.29 8.22
CA SER A 30 7.59 1.32 8.50
C SER A 30 7.00 0.13 9.24
N GLY A 31 7.60 -1.04 9.07
CA GLY A 31 7.06 -2.26 9.66
C GLY A 31 8.03 -3.42 9.62
N THR A 32 7.61 -4.54 10.18
CA THR A 32 8.39 -5.78 10.23
C THR A 32 7.67 -6.89 9.50
N ALA A 33 8.44 -7.82 8.93
CA ALA A 33 7.87 -8.98 8.26
C ALA A 33 6.95 -9.77 9.20
N THR A 34 5.83 -10.24 8.66
CA THR A 34 4.87 -11.12 9.33
C THR A 34 4.44 -12.22 8.38
N SER A 35 3.72 -13.21 8.91
CA SER A 35 3.24 -14.35 8.12
C SER A 35 1.83 -14.10 7.58
N CYS A 36 1.61 -14.48 6.32
CA CYS A 36 0.30 -14.53 5.69
C CYS A 36 0.11 -15.91 5.04
N SER A 37 -1.13 -16.35 4.84
CA SER A 37 -1.41 -17.55 4.06
C SER A 37 -1.72 -17.15 2.62
N GLY A 38 -0.87 -17.56 1.67
CA GLY A 38 -1.11 -17.37 0.24
C GLY A 38 -0.75 -15.99 -0.33
N CYS A 39 -0.03 -15.16 0.42
CA CYS A 39 0.60 -13.96 -0.11
C CYS A 39 2.11 -14.19 -0.30
N ASP A 40 2.74 -13.39 -1.15
CA ASP A 40 4.20 -13.45 -1.40
C ASP A 40 4.96 -12.80 -0.23
N TYR A 41 4.45 -11.66 0.27
CA TYR A 41 5.03 -10.95 1.40
C TYR A 41 3.96 -10.28 2.27
N ALA A 42 4.18 -10.24 3.57
CA ALA A 42 3.36 -9.50 4.52
C ALA A 42 4.20 -8.77 5.57
N PHE A 43 3.77 -7.58 5.95
CA PHE A 43 4.42 -6.73 6.94
C PHE A 43 3.38 -6.12 7.88
N GLU A 44 3.64 -6.15 9.18
CA GLU A 44 2.89 -5.32 10.13
C GLU A 44 3.50 -3.91 10.13
N ILE A 45 2.76 -2.94 9.57
CA ILE A 45 3.24 -1.57 9.37
C ILE A 45 2.55 -0.58 10.32
N GLN A 46 3.28 0.46 10.68
CA GLN A 46 2.79 1.66 11.35
C GLN A 46 2.87 2.83 10.38
N LEU A 47 1.81 3.64 10.33
CA LEU A 47 1.67 4.80 9.47
C LEU A 47 1.87 6.08 10.29
N SER A 48 2.70 6.97 9.79
CA SER A 48 2.95 8.32 10.34
C SER A 48 2.57 9.36 9.30
N VAL A 49 1.69 10.28 9.65
CA VAL A 49 1.18 11.30 8.73
C VAL A 49 2.25 12.36 8.49
N PHE A 50 2.65 12.55 7.24
CA PHE A 50 3.49 13.70 6.84
C PHE A 50 2.69 14.77 6.07
N LEU A 51 1.54 14.40 5.51
CA LEU A 51 0.65 15.31 4.77
C LEU A 51 -0.80 15.06 5.17
N ASN A 52 -1.52 16.10 5.57
CA ASN A 52 -2.96 16.02 5.86
C ASN A 52 -3.66 17.34 5.52
N GLN A 53 -3.90 17.56 4.23
CA GLN A 53 -4.60 18.75 3.76
C GLN A 53 -6.12 18.61 3.86
N CYS A 54 -6.63 17.38 3.97
CA CYS A 54 -8.06 17.10 3.97
C CYS A 54 -8.68 17.09 5.39
N GLY A 55 -7.88 17.22 6.45
CA GLY A 55 -8.35 17.31 7.84
C GLY A 55 -8.89 16.00 8.43
N GLY A 56 -8.61 14.85 7.80
CA GLY A 56 -9.04 13.53 8.29
C GLY A 56 -8.22 13.05 9.49
N GLN A 57 -8.76 12.07 10.24
CA GLN A 57 -8.02 11.27 11.22
C GLN A 57 -7.63 9.96 10.55
N PRO A 58 -6.39 9.79 10.08
CA PRO A 58 -6.07 8.62 9.30
C PRO A 58 -5.64 7.43 10.17
N TYR A 59 -5.77 6.23 9.61
CA TYR A 59 -5.33 4.97 10.22
C TYR A 59 -3.84 5.00 10.56
N THR A 60 -3.48 4.36 11.68
CA THR A 60 -2.11 4.42 12.23
C THR A 60 -1.34 3.10 12.12
N ASN A 61 -2.00 1.98 11.82
CA ASN A 61 -1.36 0.67 11.70
C ASN A 61 -2.21 -0.33 10.93
N GLY A 62 -1.57 -1.39 10.41
CA GLY A 62 -2.24 -2.51 9.76
C GLY A 62 -1.26 -3.48 9.10
N ILE A 63 -1.78 -4.56 8.54
CA ILE A 63 -0.98 -5.52 7.77
C ILE A 63 -0.97 -5.07 6.31
N LEU A 64 0.22 -4.81 5.77
CA LEU A 64 0.46 -4.62 4.35
C LEU A 64 0.89 -5.96 3.75
N GLU A 65 0.11 -6.50 2.84
CA GLU A 65 0.38 -7.80 2.22
C GLU A 65 0.19 -7.74 0.71
N TRP A 66 0.98 -8.51 -0.03
CA TRP A 66 0.80 -8.61 -1.47
C TRP A 66 1.13 -9.99 -2.01
N GLY A 67 0.46 -10.33 -3.11
CA GLY A 67 0.65 -11.58 -3.84
C GLY A 67 -0.17 -11.60 -5.12
N GLY A 68 0.33 -12.30 -6.14
CA GLY A 68 -0.43 -12.50 -7.40
C GLY A 68 -0.81 -11.20 -8.13
N GLY A 69 -0.01 -10.14 -7.99
CA GLY A 69 -0.25 -8.85 -8.65
C GLY A 69 -1.19 -7.89 -7.91
N ALA A 70 -1.62 -8.22 -6.70
CA ALA A 70 -2.48 -7.38 -5.87
C ALA A 70 -1.84 -7.06 -4.51
N MET A 71 -2.10 -5.85 -4.01
CA MET A 71 -1.73 -5.42 -2.67
C MET A 71 -2.97 -5.14 -1.82
N TYR A 72 -2.86 -5.50 -0.54
CA TYR A 72 -3.91 -5.36 0.47
C TYR A 72 -3.35 -4.66 1.71
N PHE A 73 -4.20 -3.86 2.35
CA PHE A 73 -3.95 -3.29 3.67
C PHE A 73 -5.12 -3.65 4.59
N GLY A 74 -4.86 -4.36 5.69
CA GLY A 74 -5.90 -4.81 6.62
C GLY A 74 -6.98 -5.66 5.93
N SER A 75 -6.57 -6.58 5.05
CA SER A 75 -7.45 -7.41 4.20
C SER A 75 -8.27 -6.65 3.15
N GLN A 76 -8.02 -5.36 2.93
CA GLN A 76 -8.70 -4.55 1.93
C GLN A 76 -7.79 -4.34 0.72
N TYR A 77 -8.30 -4.61 -0.47
CA TYR A 77 -7.56 -4.36 -1.71
C TYR A 77 -7.26 -2.87 -1.86
N ILE A 78 -5.97 -2.55 -1.99
CA ILE A 78 -5.50 -1.17 -2.15
C ILE A 78 -4.91 -0.90 -3.53
N GLY A 79 -4.54 -1.90 -4.31
CA GLY A 79 -4.14 -1.66 -5.69
C GLY A 79 -3.41 -2.81 -6.36
N ALA A 80 -3.09 -2.61 -7.63
CA ALA A 80 -2.18 -3.48 -8.35
C ALA A 80 -0.75 -3.24 -7.84
N VAL A 81 0.04 -4.30 -7.71
CA VAL A 81 1.40 -4.26 -7.17
C VAL A 81 2.43 -4.62 -8.25
N SER A 82 3.58 -3.94 -8.20
CA SER A 82 4.79 -4.29 -8.91
C SER A 82 5.93 -4.35 -7.90
N ALA A 83 6.47 -5.54 -7.67
CA ALA A 83 7.55 -5.75 -6.71
C ALA A 83 8.75 -6.42 -7.41
N SER A 84 9.93 -5.84 -7.24
CA SER A 84 11.19 -6.36 -7.82
C SER A 84 12.40 -5.81 -7.08
N ALA A 85 13.40 -6.65 -6.83
CA ALA A 85 14.71 -6.25 -6.28
C ALA A 85 14.63 -5.44 -4.96
N GLY A 86 13.81 -5.88 -4.01
CA GLY A 86 13.65 -5.24 -2.70
C GLY A 86 12.89 -3.91 -2.74
N ALA A 87 12.23 -3.60 -3.85
CA ALA A 87 11.36 -2.46 -3.98
C ALA A 87 9.94 -2.91 -4.38
N VAL A 88 8.94 -2.22 -3.84
CA VAL A 88 7.53 -2.42 -4.17
C VAL A 88 6.90 -1.08 -4.52
N SER A 89 6.08 -1.07 -5.56
CA SER A 89 5.20 0.05 -5.88
C SER A 89 3.79 -0.47 -6.16
N TRP A 90 2.80 0.35 -5.88
CA TRP A 90 1.41 -0.03 -6.05
C TRP A 90 0.53 1.19 -6.32
N SER A 91 -0.59 0.98 -6.99
CA SER A 91 -1.61 2.01 -7.18
C SER A 91 -2.98 1.38 -7.37
N ASN A 92 -4.00 2.09 -6.89
CA ASN A 92 -5.40 1.71 -7.08
C ASN A 92 -5.93 2.05 -8.50
N TYR A 93 -5.05 2.59 -9.33
CA TYR A 93 -5.31 3.06 -10.68
C TYR A 93 -4.96 1.97 -11.67
N VAL A 94 -5.97 1.45 -12.35
CA VAL A 94 -5.82 0.37 -13.32
C VAL A 94 -6.30 0.84 -14.68
N TYR A 95 -5.54 0.51 -15.72
CA TYR A 95 -5.96 0.66 -17.10
C TYR A 95 -6.76 -0.57 -17.52
N VAL A 96 -8.05 -0.39 -17.79
CA VAL A 96 -8.88 -1.41 -18.43
C VAL A 96 -9.52 -0.78 -19.66
N LEU A 97 -9.19 -1.28 -20.86
CA LEU A 97 -9.81 -0.86 -22.12
C LEU A 97 -9.80 0.67 -22.31
N GLU A 98 -8.62 1.29 -22.21
CA GLU A 98 -8.39 2.74 -22.36
C GLU A 98 -9.17 3.65 -21.38
N THR A 99 -9.85 3.06 -20.40
CA THR A 99 -10.63 3.77 -19.38
C THR A 99 -10.01 3.56 -18.01
N TYR A 100 -9.96 4.64 -17.24
CA TYR A 100 -9.41 4.66 -15.90
C TYR A 100 -10.47 4.29 -14.87
N TYR A 101 -10.15 3.34 -14.00
CA TYR A 101 -10.99 2.99 -12.85
C TYR A 101 -10.17 3.10 -11.56
N SER A 102 -10.76 3.72 -10.54
CA SER A 102 -10.29 3.65 -9.16
C SER A 102 -10.87 2.37 -8.55
N THR A 103 -10.02 1.44 -8.16
CA THR A 103 -10.44 0.19 -7.49
C THR A 103 -9.78 0.07 -6.14
N GLY A 104 -10.57 -0.10 -5.08
CA GLY A 104 -10.05 -0.40 -3.73
C GLY A 104 -10.68 0.44 -2.63
N TYR A 105 -9.94 0.62 -1.53
CA TYR A 105 -10.46 1.09 -0.26
C TYR A 105 -11.08 2.51 -0.30
N TYR A 106 -10.43 3.45 -0.97
CA TYR A 106 -10.97 4.79 -1.20
C TYR A 106 -11.46 4.95 -2.65
N PRO A 107 -12.53 5.72 -2.91
CA PRO A 107 -12.97 6.00 -4.28
C PRO A 107 -12.04 6.98 -5.04
N TYR A 108 -10.96 7.43 -4.41
CA TYR A 108 -10.01 8.39 -4.96
C TYR A 108 -8.74 7.73 -5.48
N TYR A 109 -7.86 8.49 -6.14
CA TYR A 109 -6.55 7.98 -6.56
C TYR A 109 -5.60 7.89 -5.37
N TYR A 110 -4.97 6.73 -5.19
CA TYR A 110 -3.90 6.55 -4.23
C TYR A 110 -2.88 5.53 -4.70
N TYR A 111 -1.66 5.74 -4.25
CA TYR A 111 -0.47 5.01 -4.64
C TYR A 111 0.52 4.96 -3.49
N GLY A 112 1.49 4.07 -3.60
CA GLY A 112 2.60 4.02 -2.67
C GLY A 112 3.80 3.30 -3.23
N PHE A 113 4.90 3.43 -2.50
CA PHE A 113 6.15 2.73 -2.78
C PHE A 113 6.84 2.39 -1.47
N GLY A 114 7.67 1.36 -1.47
CA GLY A 114 8.50 1.02 -0.33
C GLY A 114 9.66 0.10 -0.69
N TYR A 115 10.52 -0.11 0.30
CA TYR A 115 11.71 -0.95 0.23
C TYR A 115 11.68 -1.99 1.34
N TYR A 116 11.99 -3.23 1.00
CA TYR A 116 11.97 -4.40 1.88
C TYR A 116 13.12 -5.37 1.55
#